data_AF-A0A934U8B5-F1
#
_entry.id   AF-A0A934U8B5-F1
#
_cell.length_a   1.000
_cell.length_b   1.000
_cell.length_c   1.000
_cell.angle_alpha   90.00
_cell.angle_beta   90.00
_cell.angle_gamma   90.00
#
_symmetry.space_group_name_H-M   'P 1'
#
loop_
_entity.id
_entity.type
_entity.pdbx_description
1 polymer ?
#
loop_
_entity_poly.entity_id
_entity_poly.type
_entity_poly.pdbx_seq_one_letter_code
_entity_poly.pdbx_strand_id
1 'polypeptide(L)'
;MPTKAVLRHISIETPRTNHQRKCSAHQRGKKAHHILKGDTHLVIVEGADKIRYCREAATEILDQAQRDLDALRLQLDRTAPTSA
;
A
#
# COMPACT_ATOMS: atom_id res chain seq x y z
N MET A 1 -7.62 24.12 8.85
CA MET A 1 -8.40 22.99 8.28
C MET A 1 -7.72 21.69 8.69
N PRO A 2 -8.42 20.69 9.23
CA PRO A 2 -7.80 19.41 9.54
C PRO A 2 -7.39 18.73 8.23
N THR A 3 -6.12 18.33 8.13
CA THR A 3 -5.63 17.56 6.99
C THR A 3 -6.41 16.26 6.90
N LYS A 4 -7.06 16.01 5.76
CA LYS A 4 -7.81 14.77 5.53
C LYS A 4 -6.81 13.62 5.47
N ALA A 5 -7.00 12.60 6.30
CA ALA A 5 -6.22 11.37 6.17
C ALA A 5 -6.62 10.67 4.86
N VAL A 6 -5.76 10.73 3.84
CA VAL A 6 -6.02 10.18 2.51
C VAL A 6 -5.82 8.66 2.50
N LEU A 7 -4.87 8.15 3.30
CA LEU A 7 -4.51 6.72 3.35
C LEU A 7 -5.42 5.88 4.27
N ARG A 8 -6.68 6.28 4.48
CA ARG A 8 -7.63 5.59 5.38
C ARG A 8 -7.90 4.14 4.99
N HIS A 9 -7.64 3.79 3.73
CA HIS A 9 -7.88 2.48 3.16
C HIS A 9 -6.65 1.56 3.24
N ILE A 10 -5.52 2.05 3.75
CA ILE A 10 -4.26 1.33 3.78
C ILE A 10 -3.87 1.09 5.24
N SER A 11 -3.63 -0.17 5.58
CA SER A 11 -3.25 -0.57 6.94
C SER A 11 -2.24 -1.71 6.92
N ILE A 12 -1.43 -1.79 7.98
CA ILE A 12 -0.56 -2.93 8.25
C ILE A 12 -1.27 -3.87 9.20
N GLU A 13 -1.36 -5.15 8.84
CA GLU A 13 -1.93 -6.19 9.68
C GLU A 13 -0.91 -7.32 9.93
N THR A 14 -1.06 -8.02 11.05
CA THR A 14 -0.31 -9.23 11.37
C THR A 14 -1.31 -10.33 11.73
N PRO A 15 -1.41 -11.43 10.96
CA PRO A 15 -2.39 -12.48 11.21
C PRO A 15 -2.12 -13.13 12.57
N ARG A 16 -3.12 -13.10 13.44
CA ARG A 16 -3.08 -13.78 14.75
C ARG A 16 -3.45 -15.26 14.65
N THR A 17 -4.17 -15.64 13.59
CA THR A 17 -4.63 -17.00 13.31
C THR A 17 -3.70 -17.70 12.33
N ASN A 18 -3.67 -19.03 12.35
CA ASN A 18 -2.86 -19.85 11.43
C ASN A 18 -3.49 -20.04 10.03
N HIS A 19 -4.57 -19.31 9.72
CA HIS A 19 -5.17 -19.31 8.40
C HIS A 19 -4.23 -18.64 7.39
N GLN A 20 -3.78 -19.43 6.42
CA GLN A 20 -2.96 -18.94 5.32
C GLN A 20 -3.75 -17.96 4.47
N ARG A 21 -3.17 -16.80 4.19
CA ARG A 21 -3.75 -15.82 3.26
C ARG A 21 -2.88 -15.71 2.02
N LYS A 22 -3.49 -15.53 0.86
CA LYS A 22 -2.74 -15.35 -0.39
C LYS A 22 -2.35 -13.89 -0.55
N CYS A 23 -1.09 -13.64 -0.88
CA CYS A 23 -0.63 -12.32 -1.32
C CYS A 23 -1.15 -12.05 -2.73
N SER A 24 -1.81 -10.92 -2.98
CA SER A 24 -2.41 -10.54 -4.26
C SER A 24 -1.41 -10.44 -5.40
N ALA A 25 -0.21 -9.91 -5.13
CA ALA A 25 0.87 -9.84 -6.10
C ALA A 25 1.53 -11.21 -6.40
N HIS A 26 1.38 -12.16 -5.47
CA HIS A 26 2.13 -13.43 -5.47
C HIS A 26 1.19 -14.63 -5.32
N GLN A 27 0.08 -14.63 -6.07
CA GLN A 27 -0.91 -15.72 -6.00
C GLN A 27 -0.57 -16.92 -6.89
N ARG A 28 0.28 -16.74 -7.92
CA ARG A 28 0.56 -17.74 -8.97
C ARG A 28 2.03 -17.71 -9.39
N GLY A 29 2.50 -18.81 -9.97
CA GLY A 29 3.84 -18.94 -10.53
C GLY A 29 4.94 -19.28 -9.50
N LYS A 30 6.21 -19.16 -9.91
CA LYS A 30 7.38 -19.56 -9.10
C LYS A 30 7.60 -18.70 -7.85
N LYS A 31 7.02 -17.50 -7.80
CA LYS A 31 7.09 -16.59 -6.64
C LYS A 31 5.84 -16.66 -5.76
N ALA A 32 4.96 -17.65 -5.97
CA ALA A 32 3.74 -17.78 -5.20
C ALA A 32 4.08 -18.03 -3.72
N HIS A 33 3.53 -17.20 -2.84
CA HIS A 33 3.70 -17.39 -1.40
C HIS A 33 2.44 -17.01 -0.63
N HIS A 34 2.37 -17.58 0.57
CA HIS A 34 1.29 -17.38 1.50
C HIS A 34 1.77 -16.51 2.66
N ILE A 35 0.89 -15.62 3.11
CA ILE A 35 1.05 -14.86 4.34
C ILE A 35 0.60 -15.78 5.47
N LEU A 36 1.51 -16.10 6.38
CA LEU A 36 1.31 -17.00 7.49
C LEU A 36 1.09 -16.23 8.81
N LYS A 37 0.86 -16.97 9.88
CA LYS A 37 0.73 -16.40 11.22
C LYS A 37 2.02 -15.68 11.61
N GLY A 38 1.89 -14.45 12.11
CA GLY A 38 3.02 -13.61 12.48
C GLY A 38 3.63 -12.80 11.34
N ASP A 39 3.26 -13.05 10.09
CA ASP A 39 3.76 -12.28 8.96
C ASP A 39 3.06 -10.91 8.87
N THR A 40 3.83 -9.85 9.06
CA THR A 40 3.36 -8.49 8.82
C THR A 40 3.13 -8.27 7.33
N HIS A 41 1.93 -7.80 6.98
CA HIS A 41 1.51 -7.64 5.59
C HIS A 41 0.69 -6.35 5.42
N LEU A 42 0.67 -5.83 4.19
CA LEU A 42 -0.11 -4.66 3.82
C LEU A 42 -1.52 -5.08 3.43
N VAL A 43 -2.49 -4.32 3.89
CA VAL A 43 -3.90 -4.46 3.52
C VAL A 43 -4.35 -3.16 2.88
N ILE A 44 -4.90 -3.26 1.68
CA ILE A 44 -5.52 -2.16 0.95
C ILE A 44 -7.00 -2.50 0.78
N VAL A 45 -7.87 -1.57 1.18
CA VAL A 45 -9.33 -1.70 1.08
C VAL A 45 -9.85 -0.91 -0.11
N GLU A 46 -10.26 -1.60 -1.16
CA GLU A 46 -10.86 -0.99 -2.36
C GLU A 46 -12.35 -1.31 -2.40
N GLY A 47 -13.20 -0.33 -2.10
CA GLY A 47 -14.63 -0.55 -1.97
C GLY A 47 -14.96 -1.56 -0.86
N ALA A 48 -15.53 -2.70 -1.23
CA ALA A 48 -15.81 -3.80 -0.30
C ALA A 48 -14.65 -4.82 -0.19
N ASP A 49 -13.65 -4.73 -1.07
CA ASP A 49 -12.61 -5.74 -1.18
C ASP A 49 -11.41 -5.43 -0.29
N LYS A 50 -10.89 -6.47 0.37
CA LYS A 50 -9.66 -6.41 1.17
C LYS A 50 -8.55 -7.15 0.45
N ILE A 51 -7.65 -6.38 -0.15
CA ILE A 51 -6.50 -6.88 -0.89
C ILE A 51 -5.30 -6.93 0.04
N ARG A 52 -4.58 -8.06 0.02
CA ARG A 52 -3.47 -8.33 0.95
C ARG A 52 -2.18 -8.51 0.18
N TYR A 53 -1.11 -7.91 0.66
CA TYR A 53 0.22 -7.99 0.05
C TYR A 53 1.23 -8.37 1.11
N CYS A 54 2.07 -9.35 0.81
CA CYS A 54 3.18 -9.71 1.68
C CYS A 54 4.14 -8.53 1.89
N ARG A 55 5.10 -8.72 2.79
CA ARG A 55 6.14 -7.73 3.05
C ARG A 55 6.89 -7.25 1.80
N GLU A 56 7.30 -8.17 0.91
CA GLU A 56 8.07 -7.81 -0.29
C GLU A 56 7.25 -6.91 -1.23
N ALA A 57 6.05 -7.36 -1.60
CA ALA A 57 5.14 -6.59 -2.45
C ALA A 57 4.70 -5.29 -1.78
N ALA A 58 4.51 -5.30 -0.46
CA ALA A 58 4.17 -4.10 0.30
C ALA A 58 5.27 -3.03 0.16
N THR A 59 6.54 -3.40 0.27
CA THR A 59 7.67 -2.47 0.08
C THR A 59 7.63 -1.87 -1.32
N GLU A 60 7.51 -2.70 -2.36
CA GLU A 60 7.47 -2.22 -3.75
C GLU A 60 6.30 -1.24 -4.00
N ILE A 61 5.12 -1.54 -3.45
CA ILE A 61 3.94 -0.67 -3.55
C ILE A 61 4.18 0.66 -2.85
N LEU A 62 4.74 0.64 -1.63
CA LEU A 62 5.00 1.86 -0.87
C LEU A 62 6.08 2.72 -1.53
N ASP A 63 7.12 2.11 -2.09
CA ASP A 63 8.17 2.82 -2.82
C ASP A 63 7.66 3.48 -4.10
N GLN A 64 6.71 2.82 -4.80
CA GLN A 64 6.07 3.43 -5.96
C GLN A 64 5.14 4.57 -5.53
N ALA A 65 4.32 4.37 -4.50
CA ALA A 65 3.44 5.41 -3.97
C ALA A 65 4.22 6.65 -3.52
N GLN A 66 5.38 6.47 -2.90
CA GLN A 66 6.25 7.59 -2.51
C GLN A 66 6.71 8.39 -3.73
N ARG A 67 7.17 7.70 -4.79
CA ARG A 67 7.55 8.35 -6.05
C ARG A 67 6.41 9.13 -6.69
N ASP A 68 5.20 8.59 -6.67
CA ASP A 68 4.02 9.25 -7.21
C ASP A 68 3.66 10.51 -6.40
N LEU A 69 3.73 10.42 -5.07
CA LEU A 69 3.52 11.58 -4.19
C LEU A 69 4.55 12.68 -4.42
N ASP A 70 5.82 12.31 -4.64
CA ASP A 70 6.88 13.27 -4.93
C ASP A 70 6.69 13.94 -6.30
N ALA A 71 6.23 13.19 -7.30
CA ALA A 71 5.86 13.75 -8.59
C ALA A 71 4.68 14.73 -8.49
N LEU A 72 3.66 14.41 -7.68
CA LEU A 72 2.51 15.29 -7.46
C LEU A 72 2.90 16.58 -6.73
N ARG A 73 3.80 16.50 -5.75
CA ARG A 73 4.36 17.68 -5.06
C ARG A 73 5.07 18.61 -6.05
N LEU A 74 5.94 18.05 -6.90
CA LEU A 74 6.64 18.81 -7.92
C LEU A 74 5.68 19.51 -8.90
N GLN A 75 4.56 18.87 -9.25
CA GLN A 75 3.54 19.49 -10.10
C GLN A 75 2.82 20.64 -9.41
N LEU A 76 2.47 20.48 -8.12
CA LEU A 76 1.87 21.57 -7.34
C LEU A 76 2.79 22.78 -7.27
N ASP A 77 4.08 22.56 -7.00
CA ASP A 77 5.07 23.64 -6.89
C ASP A 77 5.29 24.36 -8.23
N ARG A 78 5.24 23.64 -9.35
CA ARG A 78 5.33 24.22 -10.70
C ARG A 78 4.09 25.01 -11.13
N THR A 79 2.94 24.75 -10.51
CA THR A 79 1.67 25.35 -10.88
C THR A 79 1.30 26.54 -9.98
N ALA A 80 2.07 26.79 -8.91
CA ALA A 80 1.89 27.99 -8.10
C ALA A 80 2.33 29.24 -8.88
N PRO A 81 1.44 30.22 -9.14
CA PRO A 81 1.88 31.49 -9.71
C PRO A 81 2.76 32.18 -8.68
N THR A 82 4.01 32.44 -9.06
CA THR A 82 4.91 33.37 -8.38
C THR A 82 4.17 34.69 -8.22
N SER A 83 3.58 34.91 -7.05
CA SER A 83 3.00 36.20 -6.69
C SER A 83 4.19 37.11 -6.40
N ALA A 84 4.39 38.06 -7.32
CA ALA A 84 5.38 39.13 -7.23
C ALA A 84 5.12 40.05 -6.03
#